data_AF-A0A916NPH6-F1
#
_entry.id   AF-A0A916NPH6-F1
#
_cell.length_a   1.000
_cell.length_b   1.000
_cell.length_c   1.000
_cell.angle_alpha   90.00
_cell.angle_beta   90.00
_cell.angle_gamma   90.00
#
_symmetry.space_group_name_H-M   'P 1'
#
loop_
_entity.id
_entity.type
_entity.pdbx_description
1 polymer ?
#
loop_
_entity_poly.entity_id
_entity_poly.type
_entity_poly.pdbx_seq_one_letter_code
_entity_poly.pdbx_strand_id
1 'polypeptide(L)'
;MLDREERINKLREYERDCYSICYYVLQCEESACEAAKHALCQLYQSERFFAEDPVAVQQALRNASIACALQLGVHVISFSSHGKEW
;
A
#
# COMPACT_ATOMS: atom_id res chain seq x y z
N MET A 1 2.84 13.63 20.35
CA MET A 1 3.39 13.11 19.07
C MET A 1 3.78 11.67 19.34
N LEU A 2 3.38 10.73 18.50
CA LEU A 2 3.87 9.36 18.60
C LEU A 2 5.35 9.33 18.23
N ASP A 3 6.14 8.60 19.01
CA ASP A 3 7.54 8.36 18.70
C ASP A 3 7.68 7.46 17.46
N ARG A 4 8.88 7.48 16.85
CA ARG A 4 9.16 6.74 15.62
C ARG A 4 8.78 5.26 15.73
N GLU A 5 9.12 4.63 16.84
CA GLU A 5 8.86 3.22 17.09
C GLU A 5 7.35 2.93 17.25
N GLU A 6 6.61 3.82 17.90
CA GLU A 6 5.16 3.69 18.05
C GLU A 6 4.45 3.76 16.69
N ARG A 7 4.89 4.67 15.81
CA ARG A 7 4.36 4.78 14.44
C ARG A 7 4.63 3.51 13.63
N ILE A 8 5.83 2.93 13.76
CA ILE A 8 6.18 1.68 13.09
C ILE A 8 5.33 0.53 13.62
N ASN A 9 5.18 0.41 14.93
CA ASN A 9 4.38 -0.65 15.53
C ASN A 9 2.92 -0.57 15.09
N LYS A 10 2.33 0.62 15.06
CA LYS A 10 0.97 0.82 14.59
C LYS A 10 0.80 0.44 13.11
N LEU A 11 1.77 0.77 12.25
CA LEU A 11 1.74 0.38 10.84
C LEU A 11 1.92 -1.13 10.63
N ARG A 12 2.66 -1.82 11.50
CA ARG A 12 2.82 -3.28 11.43
C ARG A 12 1.50 -4.02 11.64
N GLU A 13 0.62 -3.49 12.49
CA GLU A 13 -0.73 -4.07 12.69
C GLU A 13 -1.53 -4.10 11.37
N TYR A 14 -1.24 -3.14 10.49
CA TYR A 14 -1.91 -2.93 9.22
C TYR A 14 -1.19 -3.55 8.01
N GLU A 15 -0.01 -4.14 8.21
CA GLU A 15 0.81 -4.68 7.13
C GLU A 15 0.08 -5.77 6.34
N ARG A 16 -0.60 -6.68 7.07
CA ARG A 16 -1.38 -7.76 6.47
C ARG A 16 -2.55 -7.21 5.65
N ASP A 17 -3.28 -6.23 6.16
CA ASP A 17 -4.43 -5.64 5.47
C ASP A 17 -3.98 -4.92 4.19
N CYS A 18 -2.91 -4.13 4.28
CA CYS A 18 -2.28 -3.48 3.13
C CYS A 18 -1.91 -4.50 2.06
N TYR A 19 -1.22 -5.58 2.44
CA TYR A 19 -0.82 -6.64 1.52
C TYR A 19 -2.03 -7.34 0.90
N SER A 20 -3.02 -7.73 1.70
CA SER A 20 -4.22 -8.42 1.19
C SER A 20 -5.00 -7.58 0.18
N ILE A 21 -5.13 -6.27 0.41
CA ILE A 21 -5.78 -5.35 -0.54
C ILE A 21 -4.94 -5.25 -1.82
N CYS A 22 -3.63 -5.04 -1.70
CA CYS A 22 -2.76 -4.93 -2.87
C CYS A 22 -2.74 -6.23 -3.69
N TYR A 23 -2.72 -7.39 -3.03
CA TYR A 23 -2.76 -8.70 -3.67
C TYR A 23 -4.10 -8.95 -4.35
N TYR A 24 -5.21 -8.57 -3.71
CA TYR A 24 -6.53 -8.67 -4.32
C TYR A 24 -6.61 -7.89 -5.64
N VAL A 25 -5.97 -6.71 -5.70
CA VAL A 25 -5.96 -5.85 -6.91
C VAL A 25 -4.98 -6.35 -7.97
N LEU A 26 -3.76 -6.71 -7.58
CA LEU A 26 -2.67 -7.01 -8.52
C LEU A 26 -2.60 -8.49 -8.91
N GLN A 27 -3.15 -9.40 -8.10
CA GLN A 27 -3.09 -10.85 -8.28
C GLN A 27 -1.65 -11.39 -8.48
N CYS A 28 -0.65 -10.64 -8.00
CA CYS A 28 0.77 -10.94 -8.13
C CYS A 28 1.45 -10.64 -6.80
N GLU A 29 2.10 -11.63 -6.18
CA GLU A 29 2.68 -11.50 -4.85
C GLU A 29 3.82 -10.47 -4.80
N GLU A 30 4.69 -10.45 -5.82
CA GLU A 30 5.83 -9.53 -5.89
C GLU A 30 5.36 -8.08 -5.98
N SER A 31 4.50 -7.78 -6.95
CA SER A 31 3.94 -6.43 -7.11
C SER A 31 3.07 -6.01 -5.93
N ALA A 32 2.33 -6.94 -5.32
CA ALA A 32 1.53 -6.65 -4.13
C ALA A 32 2.38 -6.31 -2.91
N CYS A 33 3.50 -7.01 -2.73
CA CYS A 33 4.46 -6.72 -1.67
C CYS A 33 5.09 -5.33 -1.85
N GLU A 34 5.45 -4.97 -3.07
CA GLU A 34 5.98 -3.64 -3.40
C GLU A 34 4.93 -2.54 -3.19
N ALA A 35 3.70 -2.75 -3.66
CA ALA A 35 2.58 -1.82 -3.48
C ALA A 35 2.25 -1.60 -2.00
N ALA A 36 2.22 -2.66 -1.20
CA ALA A 36 1.96 -2.59 0.23
C ALA A 36 3.05 -1.82 0.98
N LYS A 37 4.34 -2.04 0.64
CA LYS A 37 5.45 -1.26 1.20
C LYS A 37 5.31 0.23 0.88
N HIS A 38 4.99 0.57 -0.36
CA HIS A 38 4.78 1.95 -0.77
C HIS A 38 3.61 2.60 -0.03
N ALA A 39 2.50 1.88 0.11
CA ALA A 39 1.34 2.36 0.87
C ALA A 39 1.70 2.62 2.35
N LEU A 40 2.39 1.69 3.01
CA LEU A 40 2.83 1.86 4.40
C LEU A 40 3.81 3.04 4.56
N CYS A 41 4.71 3.26 3.60
CA CYS A 41 5.59 4.43 3.60
C CYS A 41 4.81 5.75 3.45
N GLN A 42 3.79 5.80 2.60
CA GLN A 42 2.93 6.97 2.47
C GLN A 42 2.13 7.24 3.76
N LEU A 43 1.56 6.19 4.36
CA LEU A 43 0.84 6.30 5.64
C LEU A 43 1.77 6.73 6.78
N TYR A 44 3.03 6.27 6.79
CA TYR A 44 4.03 6.73 7.75
C TYR A 44 4.29 8.23 7.66
N GLN A 45 4.22 8.83 6.47
CA GLN A 45 4.41 10.27 6.30
C GLN A 45 3.16 11.09 6.68
N SER A 46 1.98 10.47 6.69
CA SER A 46 0.72 11.14 7.02
C SER A 46 0.52 11.25 8.53
N GLU A 47 0.68 12.44 9.10
CA GLU A 47 0.37 12.66 10.52
C GLU A 47 -1.11 12.48 10.85
N ARG A 48 -1.99 12.73 9.87
CA ARG A 48 -3.45 12.54 10.02
C ARG A 48 -3.81 11.08 10.29
N PHE A 49 -3.13 10.15 9.64
CA PHE A 49 -3.33 8.72 9.88
C PHE A 49 -3.14 8.32 11.36
N PHE A 50 -2.28 9.04 12.08
CA PHE A 50 -2.01 8.76 13.48
C PHE A 50 -2.96 9.49 14.45
N ALA A 51 -3.64 10.55 13.99
CA ALA A 51 -4.52 11.40 14.77
C ALA A 51 -6.02 11.12 14.55
N GLU A 52 -6.37 10.40 13.49
CA GLU A 52 -7.76 10.14 13.11
C GLU A 52 -8.40 8.93 13.80
N ASP A 53 -9.73 8.91 13.77
CA ASP A 53 -10.57 7.81 14.28
C ASP A 53 -10.31 6.49 13.51
N PRO A 54 -10.42 5.32 14.16
CA PRO A 54 -10.26 4.02 13.52
C PRO A 54 -10.96 3.85 12.16
N VAL A 55 -12.15 4.45 11.98
CA VAL A 55 -12.87 4.38 10.69
C VAL A 55 -12.13 5.13 9.58
N ALA A 56 -11.62 6.32 9.88
CA ALA A 56 -10.86 7.13 8.93
C ALA A 56 -9.49 6.50 8.63
N VAL A 57 -8.86 5.88 9.63
CA VAL A 57 -7.62 5.09 9.47
C VAL A 57 -7.82 3.95 8.46
N GLN A 58 -8.92 3.20 8.58
CA GLN A 58 -9.26 2.12 7.65
C GLN A 58 -9.51 2.62 6.23
N GLN A 59 -10.19 3.76 6.08
CA GLN A 59 -10.41 4.38 4.77
C GLN A 59 -9.09 4.87 4.14
N ALA A 60 -8.25 5.54 4.92
CA ALA A 60 -6.94 6.01 4.49
C ALA A 60 -6.04 4.84 4.05
N LEU A 61 -6.02 3.76 4.82
CA LEU A 61 -5.32 2.54 4.49
C LEU A 61 -5.79 1.97 3.16
N ARG A 62 -7.09 1.75 3.00
CA ARG A 62 -7.66 1.18 1.78
C ARG A 62 -7.36 2.04 0.56
N ASN A 63 -7.49 3.37 0.69
CA ASN A 63 -7.20 4.29 -0.40
C ASN A 63 -5.72 4.26 -0.78
N ALA A 64 -4.81 4.27 0.19
CA ALA A 64 -3.37 4.20 -0.06
C ALA A 64 -2.98 2.87 -0.73
N SER A 65 -3.48 1.74 -0.22
CA SER A 65 -3.21 0.41 -0.81
C SER A 65 -3.70 0.33 -2.24
N ILE A 66 -4.95 0.74 -2.52
CA ILE A 66 -5.50 0.71 -3.88
C ILE A 66 -4.75 1.67 -4.80
N ALA A 67 -4.44 2.89 -4.36
CA ALA A 67 -3.71 3.86 -5.17
C ALA A 67 -2.32 3.33 -5.56
N CYS A 68 -1.56 2.78 -4.60
CA CYS A 68 -0.26 2.19 -4.86
C CYS A 68 -0.37 0.95 -5.77
N ALA A 69 -1.34 0.08 -5.53
CA ALA A 69 -1.56 -1.10 -6.36
C ALA A 69 -1.89 -0.71 -7.82
N LEU A 70 -2.76 0.27 -8.03
CA LEU A 70 -3.09 0.78 -9.36
C LEU A 70 -1.86 1.43 -10.02
N GLN A 71 -1.08 2.21 -9.29
CA GLN A 71 0.11 2.86 -9.84
C GLN A 71 1.17 1.86 -10.32
N LEU A 72 1.36 0.77 -9.58
CA LEU A 72 2.22 -0.35 -9.99
C LEU A 72 1.60 -1.16 -11.15
N GLY A 73 0.30 -1.44 -11.10
CA GLY A 73 -0.42 -2.15 -12.15
C GLY A 73 -0.44 -1.42 -13.49
N VAL A 74 -0.58 -0.09 -13.49
CA VAL A 74 -0.45 0.74 -14.70
C VAL A 74 0.97 0.66 -15.27
N HIS A 75 2.00 0.57 -14.41
CA HIS A 75 3.37 0.39 -14.86
C HIS A 75 3.59 -0.98 -15.52
N VAL A 76 2.99 -2.05 -14.96
CA VAL A 76 3.03 -3.40 -15.54
C VAL A 76 2.36 -3.43 -16.92
N ILE A 77 1.16 -2.85 -17.06
CA ILE A 77 0.47 -2.79 -18.37
C ILE A 77 1.28 -1.99 -19.40
N SER A 78 1.94 -0.92 -18.96
CA SER A 78 2.78 -0.09 -19.84
C SER A 78 4.07 -0.80 -20.27
N PHE A 79 4.63 -1.68 -19.43
CA PHE A 79 5.82 -2.48 -19.76
C PHE A 79 5.51 -3.78 -20.51
N SER A 80 4.33 -4.37 -20.35
CA SER A 80 3.92 -5.58 -21.08
C SER A 80 3.68 -5.36 -22.59
N SER A 81 3.84 -4.13 -23.10
CA SER A 81 3.75 -3.83 -24.53
C SER A 81 5.06 -4.04 -25.32
N HIS A 82 6.17 -4.46 -24.69
CA HIS A 82 7.46 -4.67 -25.37
C HIS A 82 8.17 -5.98 -24.94
N GLY A 83 7.49 -7.12 -25.07
CA GLY A 83 7.97 -8.41 -24.53
C GLY A 83 7.85 -9.63 -25.43
N LYS A 84 8.24 -9.48 -26.71
CA LYS A 84 8.69 -10.54 -27.66
C LYS A 84 7.69 -11.63 -28.07
N GLU A 85 7.10 -11.39 -29.23
CA GLU A 85 6.68 -12.39 -30.21
C GLU A 85 7.88 -13.21 -30.72
N TRP A 86 7.73 -14.55 -30.65
CA TRP A 86 8.41 -15.69 -31.32
C TRP A 86 9.94 -15.74 -31.41
#